data_AF-A0A931YP98-F1
#
_entry.id   AF-A0A931YP98-F1
#
_cell.length_a   1.000
_cell.length_b   1.000
_cell.length_c   1.000
_cell.angle_alpha   90.00
_cell.angle_beta   90.00
_cell.angle_gamma   90.00
#
_symmetry.space_group_name_H-M   'P 1'
#
loop_
_entity.id
_entity.type
_entity.pdbx_description
1 polymer ?
#
loop_
_entity_poly.entity_id
_entity_poly.type
_entity_poly.pdbx_seq_one_letter_code
_entity_poly.pdbx_strand_id
1 'polypeptide(L)'
;MGKVISFINYKGGVGKTITTYHIGCALALFHEKKVLLIDVDPQTNLTFLCAIPERWKKFKEDNGTVAKVFHAYLNNRLDSFDLGKIIWGTYKTQERHPS
;
A
#
# COMPACT_ATOMS: atom_id res chain seq x y z
N MET A 1 10.09 13.13 7.91
CA MET A 1 10.37 11.69 7.71
C MET A 1 9.24 10.88 8.32
N GLY A 2 8.70 9.87 7.64
CA GLY A 2 7.62 9.02 8.15
C GLY A 2 8.12 7.95 9.12
N LYS A 3 7.26 7.47 10.04
CA LYS A 3 7.58 6.35 10.91
C LYS A 3 7.25 5.04 10.21
N VAL A 4 8.20 4.10 10.16
CA VAL A 4 8.01 2.77 9.56
C VAL A 4 7.69 1.76 10.66
N ILE A 5 6.61 1.01 10.49
CA ILE A 5 6.17 -0.03 11.42
C ILE A 5 5.95 -1.31 10.60
N SER A 6 6.67 -2.38 10.95
CA SER A 6 6.61 -3.65 10.22
C SER A 6 5.87 -4.72 11.02
N PHE A 7 4.87 -5.35 10.42
CA PHE A 7 4.11 -6.44 11.02
C PHE A 7 4.58 -7.78 10.43
N ILE A 8 5.49 -8.47 11.14
CA ILE A 8 6.16 -9.69 10.64
C ILE A 8 5.94 -10.84 11.63
N ASN A 9 5.60 -12.02 11.12
CA ASN A 9 5.48 -13.27 11.87
C ASN A 9 5.56 -14.44 10.88
N TYR A 10 6.39 -15.44 11.17
CA TYR A 10 6.59 -16.65 10.38
C TYR A 10 5.37 -17.60 10.36
N LYS A 11 4.42 -17.44 11.26
CA LYS A 11 3.19 -18.25 11.31
C LYS A 11 2.04 -17.61 10.53
N GLY A 12 1.39 -18.39 9.67
CA GLY A 12 0.14 -18.02 9.00
C GLY A 12 -1.04 -17.90 9.98
N GLY A 13 -2.07 -17.12 9.62
CA GLY A 13 -3.33 -17.06 10.39
C GLY A 13 -3.27 -16.36 11.74
N VAL A 14 -2.21 -15.63 12.06
CA VAL A 14 -2.03 -14.92 13.36
C VAL A 14 -2.50 -13.46 13.34
N GLY A 15 -3.29 -13.06 12.34
CA GLY A 15 -3.94 -11.74 12.29
C GLY A 15 -3.10 -10.57 11.78
N LYS A 16 -1.84 -10.76 11.36
CA LYS A 16 -0.94 -9.69 10.87
C LYS A 16 -1.61 -8.68 9.93
N THR A 17 -2.24 -9.18 8.86
CA THR A 17 -2.86 -8.36 7.81
C THR A 17 -4.00 -7.52 8.37
N ILE A 18 -4.89 -8.13 9.17
CA ILE A 18 -6.04 -7.46 9.77
C ILE A 18 -5.58 -6.41 10.79
N THR A 19 -4.59 -6.75 11.62
CA THR A 19 -3.98 -5.79 12.56
C THR A 19 -3.33 -4.62 11.83
N THR A 20 -2.58 -4.89 10.75
CA THR A 20 -1.95 -3.85 9.92
C THR A 20 -3.00 -2.90 9.34
N TYR A 21 -4.07 -3.45 8.77
CA TYR A 21 -5.16 -2.67 8.19
C TYR A 21 -5.85 -1.78 9.25
N HIS A 22 -6.29 -2.36 10.36
CA HIS A 22 -7.02 -1.60 11.38
C HIS A 22 -6.16 -0.56 12.10
N ILE A 23 -4.88 -0.84 12.36
CA ILE A 23 -3.96 0.17 12.91
C ILE A 23 -3.77 1.31 11.91
N GLY A 24 -3.59 1.01 10.62
CA GLY A 24 -3.52 2.03 9.58
C GLY A 24 -4.78 2.89 9.50
N CYS A 25 -5.95 2.27 9.54
CA CYS A 25 -7.24 2.97 9.59
C CYS A 25 -7.35 3.84 10.85
N ALA A 26 -7.00 3.33 12.03
CA ALA A 26 -7.09 4.07 13.28
C ALA A 26 -6.18 5.31 13.28
N LEU A 27 -4.93 5.15 12.80
CA LEU A 27 -3.99 6.26 12.63
C LEU A 27 -4.52 7.33 11.67
N ALA A 28 -5.15 6.92 10.56
CA ALA A 28 -5.70 7.85 9.58
C ALA A 28 -6.98 8.56 10.06
N LEU A 29 -7.91 7.82 10.69
CA LEU A 29 -9.25 8.29 11.04
C LEU A 29 -9.31 9.00 12.39
N PHE A 30 -8.58 8.51 13.40
CA PHE A 30 -8.67 9.02 14.78
C PHE A 30 -7.47 9.87 15.19
N HIS A 31 -6.38 9.81 14.43
CA HIS A 31 -5.15 10.54 14.74
C HIS A 31 -4.65 11.42 13.59
N GLU A 32 -5.46 11.57 12.54
CA GLU A 32 -5.23 12.43 11.38
C GLU A 32 -3.85 12.22 10.71
N LYS A 33 -3.31 11.00 10.78
CA LYS A 33 -2.01 10.69 10.17
C LYS A 33 -2.16 10.39 8.69
N LYS A 34 -1.17 10.83 7.92
CA LYS A 34 -0.96 10.33 6.54
C LYS A 34 -0.35 8.93 6.67
N VAL A 35 -1.06 7.92 6.18
CA VAL A 35 -0.68 6.51 6.29
C VAL A 35 -0.51 5.92 4.88
N LEU A 36 0.59 5.20 4.67
CA LEU A 36 0.82 4.35 3.52
C LEU A 36 0.87 2.90 4.00
N LEU A 37 -0.04 2.07 3.51
CA LEU A 37 -0.01 0.63 3.73
C LEU A 37 0.78 -0.02 2.60
N ILE A 38 1.73 -0.88 2.94
CA ILE A 38 2.58 -1.59 1.98
C ILE A 38 2.32 -3.08 2.12
N ASP A 39 1.86 -3.70 1.03
CA ASP A 39 1.60 -5.14 0.96
C ASP A 39 2.74 -5.82 0.17
N VAL A 40 3.55 -6.61 0.88
CA VAL A 40 4.61 -7.43 0.30
C VAL A 40 4.35 -8.93 0.51
N ASP A 41 3.15 -9.28 0.98
CA ASP A 41 2.75 -10.68 1.14
C ASP A 41 2.20 -11.20 -0.20
N PRO A 42 2.74 -12.31 -0.75
CA PRO A 42 2.22 -12.91 -1.99
C PRO A 42 0.71 -13.22 -1.94
N GLN A 43 0.14 -13.43 -0.75
CA GLN A 43 -1.30 -13.67 -0.59
C GLN A 43 -2.16 -12.42 -0.88
N THR A 44 -1.58 -11.22 -0.91
CA THR A 44 -2.24 -9.99 -1.37
C THR A 44 -3.47 -9.57 -0.52
N ASN A 45 -3.61 -10.13 0.69
CA ASN A 45 -4.80 -9.92 1.53
C ASN A 45 -4.96 -8.46 1.97
N LEU A 46 -3.86 -7.73 2.24
CA LEU A 46 -3.95 -6.33 2.67
C LEU A 46 -4.45 -5.44 1.53
N THR A 47 -3.99 -5.71 0.31
CA THR A 47 -4.45 -5.03 -0.90
C THR A 47 -5.95 -5.16 -1.09
N PHE A 48 -6.51 -6.37 -0.94
CA PHE A 48 -7.96 -6.60 -1.11
C PHE A 48 -8.82 -6.07 0.06
N LEU A 49 -8.24 -5.82 1.24
CA LEU A 49 -8.90 -5.04 2.28
C LEU A 49 -9.02 -3.55 1.90
N CYS A 50 -8.10 -3.04 1.08
CA CYS A 50 -8.03 -1.62 0.70
C CYS A 50 -8.69 -1.29 -0.65
N ALA A 51 -8.89 -2.28 -1.51
CA ALA A 51 -9.32 -2.07 -2.88
C ALA A 51 -10.35 -3.11 -3.33
N ILE A 52 -11.34 -2.63 -4.10
CA ILE A 52 -12.30 -3.49 -4.79
C ILE A 52 -11.56 -4.29 -5.88
N PRO A 53 -11.65 -5.64 -5.92
CA PRO A 53 -10.85 -6.48 -6.82
C PRO A 53 -10.88 -6.07 -8.29
N GLU A 54 -12.05 -5.69 -8.82
CA GLU A 54 -12.23 -5.29 -10.21
C GLU A 54 -11.49 -3.98 -10.52
N ARG A 55 -11.54 -3.02 -9.60
CA ARG A 55 -10.83 -1.73 -9.76
C ARG A 55 -9.33 -1.90 -9.58
N TRP A 56 -8.92 -2.74 -8.63
CA TRP A 56 -7.52 -3.10 -8.42
C TRP A 56 -6.91 -3.76 -9.66
N LYS A 57 -7.64 -4.69 -10.29
CA LYS A 57 -7.19 -5.36 -11.51
C LYS A 57 -6.83 -4.36 -12.60
N LYS A 58 -7.71 -3.40 -12.89
CA LYS A 58 -7.46 -2.34 -13.88
C LYS A 58 -6.24 -1.48 -13.50
N PHE A 59 -6.18 -1.01 -12.26
CA PHE A 59 -5.06 -0.20 -11.79
C PHE A 59 -3.72 -0.93 -11.91
N LYS A 60 -3.69 -2.23 -11.57
CA LYS A 60 -2.50 -3.07 -11.67
C LYS A 60 -2.01 -3.19 -13.11
N GLU A 61 -2.92 -3.32 -14.07
CA GLU A 61 -2.56 -3.40 -15.50
C GLU A 61 -1.90 -2.10 -15.97
N ASP A 62 -2.49 -0.95 -15.60
CA ASP A 62 -1.99 0.37 -16.01
C ASP A 62 -0.69 0.77 -15.29
N ASN A 63 -0.59 0.49 -13.99
CA ASN A 63 0.46 1.05 -13.13
C ASN A 63 1.46 0.00 -12.65
N GLY A 64 1.00 -1.23 -12.40
CA GLY A 64 1.79 -2.31 -11.80
C GLY A 64 1.63 -2.42 -10.30
N THR A 65 2.58 -3.10 -9.65
CA THR A 65 2.61 -3.33 -8.21
C THR A 65 4.00 -3.04 -7.64
N VAL A 66 4.17 -3.26 -6.33
CA VAL A 66 5.49 -3.25 -5.68
C VAL A 66 6.51 -4.15 -6.39
N ALA A 67 6.09 -5.20 -7.10
CA ALA A 67 6.99 -6.05 -7.88
C ALA A 67 7.75 -5.27 -8.97
N LYS A 68 7.12 -4.27 -9.61
CA LYS A 68 7.82 -3.40 -10.59
C LYS A 68 8.92 -2.58 -9.92
N VAL A 69 8.73 -2.15 -8.67
CA VAL A 69 9.75 -1.44 -7.88
C VAL A 69 10.93 -2.35 -7.60
N PHE A 70 10.67 -3.58 -7.15
CA PHE A 70 11.72 -4.57 -6.93
C PHE A 70 12.50 -4.85 -8.21
N HIS A 71 11.82 -5.04 -9.35
CA HIS A 71 12.51 -5.21 -10.63
C HIS A 71 13.33 -3.98 -11.03
N ALA A 72 12.82 -2.76 -10.84
CA ALA A 72 13.58 -1.54 -11.12
C ALA A 72 14.85 -1.44 -10.24
N TYR A 73 14.72 -1.76 -8.94
CA TYR A 73 15.85 -1.81 -8.01
C TYR A 73 16.90 -2.84 -8.43
N LEU A 74 16.49 -4.08 -8.72
CA LEU A 74 17.40 -5.15 -9.12
C LEU A 74 18.15 -4.84 -10.44
N ASN A 75 17.59 -3.99 -11.29
CA ASN A 75 18.18 -3.58 -12.55
C ASN A 75 18.90 -2.21 -12.48
N ASN A 76 19.13 -1.65 -11.29
CA ASN A 76 19.75 -0.33 -11.09
C ASN A 76 19.01 0.81 -11.84
N ARG A 77 17.67 0.75 -11.89
CA ARG A 77 16.81 1.75 -12.55
C ARG A 77 15.87 2.48 -11.60
N LEU A 78 16.05 2.33 -10.28
CA LEU A 78 15.16 2.90 -9.29
C LEU A 78 15.07 4.44 -9.39
N ASP A 79 16.19 5.12 -9.69
CA ASP A 79 16.23 6.59 -9.80
C ASP A 79 15.34 7.14 -10.92
N SER A 80 15.09 6.34 -11.95
CA SER A 80 14.20 6.67 -13.07
C SER A 80 12.75 6.21 -12.86
N PHE A 81 12.46 5.52 -11.75
CA PHE A 81 11.16 4.93 -11.49
C PHE A 81 10.24 5.89 -10.74
N ASP A 82 9.11 6.22 -11.34
CA ASP A 82 8.07 7.02 -10.68
C ASP A 82 7.26 6.15 -9.69
N LEU A 83 7.66 6.18 -8.43
CA LEU A 83 6.99 5.50 -7.32
C LEU A 83 5.53 5.96 -7.14
N GLY A 84 5.20 7.21 -7.49
CA GLY A 84 3.86 7.75 -7.31
C GLY A 84 2.81 7.01 -8.14
N LYS A 85 3.17 6.53 -9.33
CA LYS A 85 2.25 5.82 -10.24
C LYS A 85 1.71 4.53 -9.67
N ILE A 86 2.48 3.83 -8.84
CA ILE A 86 2.08 2.52 -8.31
C ILE A 86 1.31 2.62 -6.98
N ILE A 87 1.15 3.82 -6.41
CA ILE A 87 0.44 4.00 -5.15
C ILE A 87 -1.06 4.00 -5.42
N TRP A 88 -1.76 3.01 -4.88
CA TRP A 88 -3.22 2.99 -4.87
C TRP A 88 -3.76 4.06 -3.91
N GLY A 89 -4.48 5.05 -4.43
CA GLY A 89 -5.15 6.09 -3.65
C GLY A 89 -6.58 5.71 -3.26
N THR A 90 -7.05 6.20 -2.11
CA THR A 90 -8.48 6.15 -1.75
C THR A 90 -9.19 7.42 -2.23
N TYR A 91 -10.52 7.37 -2.38
CA TYR A 91 -11.32 8.52 -2.86
C TYR A 91 -11.05 9.82 -2.06
N LYS A 92 -10.82 9.73 -0.74
CA LYS A 92 -10.49 10.89 0.12
C LYS A 92 -9.15 11.56 -0.19
N THR A 93 -8.24 10.91 -0.92
CA THR A 93 -6.99 11.56 -1.39
C THR A 93 -7.18 12.40 -2.65
N GLN A 94 -8.30 12.26 -3.37
CA GLN A 94 -8.61 13.06 -4.56
C GLN A 94 -9.39 14.35 -4.24
N GLU A 95 -10.02 14.44 -3.05
CA GLU A 95 -10.85 15.59 -2.63
C GLU A 95 -10.19 16.51 -1.58
N ARG A 96 -8.92 16.32 -1.22
CA ARG A 96 -8.22 17.32 -0.40
C ARG A 96 -7.88 18.54 -1.27
N HIS A 97 -8.91 19.36 -1.50
CA HIS A 97 -8.74 20.78 -1.78
C HIS A 97 -7.82 21.39 -0.70
N PRO A 98 -6.86 22.24 -1.07
CA PRO A 98 -6.05 22.96 -0.10
C PRO A 98 -6.98 23.93 0.63
N SER A 99 -7.10 23.75 1.95
CA SER A 99 -7.49 24.81 2.87
C SER A 99 -6.42 25.90 2.90
#